data_AF-A0A851X7C2-F1
#
_entry.id   AF-A0A851X7C2-F1
#
_cell.length_a   1.000
_cell.length_b   1.000
_cell.length_c   1.000
_cell.angle_alpha   90.00
_cell.angle_beta   90.00
_cell.angle_gamma   90.00
#
_symmetry.space_group_name_H-M   'P 1'
#
loop_
_entity.id
_entity.type
_entity.pdbx_description
1 polymer ?
#
loop_
_entity_poly.entity_id
_entity_poly.type
_entity_poly.pdbx_seq_one_letter_code
_entity_poly.pdbx_strand_id
1 'polypeptide(L)'
;SVWTTETVCKVLKANIKDKVSCPNSEGSEDEEIFPYPCLQVWVNLTASGQEVMLYHTEDTLERNPKCSYVPDKLENSKEVKARIETIASNFKKYQTFPCYYDPGGTQTNVILSRLYPSKGLLFAFLWPTLMFTGGCLIIVLVKISQYVSVLSAWQ
;
A
#
# COMPACT_ATOMS: atom_id res chain seq x y z
N SER A 1 7.23 5.52 -2.85
CA SER A 1 7.44 4.11 -3.16
C SER A 1 8.62 4.00 -4.12
N VAL A 2 9.62 3.19 -3.80
CA VAL A 2 10.82 2.97 -4.64
C VAL A 2 10.59 1.91 -5.73
N TRP A 3 9.59 1.05 -5.54
CA TRP A 3 9.16 0.06 -6.53
C TRP A 3 8.35 0.73 -7.64
N THR A 4 9.04 1.30 -8.62
CA THR A 4 8.41 2.08 -9.70
C THR A 4 8.22 1.32 -10.99
N THR A 5 9.09 0.34 -11.27
CA THR A 5 9.17 -0.29 -12.59
C THR A 5 8.48 -1.65 -12.60
N GLU A 6 7.56 -1.84 -13.55
CA GLU A 6 6.84 -3.09 -13.74
C GLU A 6 7.68 -4.07 -14.58
N THR A 7 7.68 -5.34 -14.18
CA THR A 7 8.29 -6.46 -14.90
C THR A 7 7.47 -7.73 -14.69
N VAL A 8 7.82 -8.79 -15.40
CA VAL A 8 7.28 -10.13 -15.17
C VAL A 8 8.08 -10.83 -14.06
N CYS A 9 7.37 -11.39 -13.08
CA CYS A 9 7.91 -12.28 -12.06
C CYS A 9 7.47 -13.72 -12.31
N LYS A 10 8.39 -14.67 -12.14
CA LYS A 10 8.11 -16.11 -12.21
C LYS A 10 8.29 -16.77 -10.84
N VAL A 11 7.28 -17.47 -10.35
CA VAL A 11 7.34 -18.19 -9.07
C VAL A 11 8.36 -19.31 -9.11
N LEU A 12 9.24 -19.34 -8.11
CA LEU A 12 10.19 -20.42 -7.87
C LEU A 12 9.67 -21.36 -6.78
N LYS A 13 9.25 -20.78 -5.64
CA LYS A 13 8.75 -21.53 -4.49
C LYS A 13 7.75 -20.69 -3.70
N ALA A 14 6.70 -21.36 -3.22
CA ALA A 14 5.74 -20.82 -2.26
C ALA A 14 5.63 -21.80 -1.09
N ASN A 15 6.10 -21.39 0.08
CA ASN A 15 6.12 -22.22 1.29
C ASN A 15 5.35 -21.52 2.41
N ILE A 16 4.59 -22.30 3.18
CA ILE A 16 3.89 -21.82 4.37
C ILE A 16 4.66 -22.33 5.58
N LYS A 17 5.16 -21.42 6.40
CA LYS A 17 5.76 -21.73 7.70
C LYS A 17 4.72 -21.55 8.79
N ASP A 18 4.61 -22.54 9.67
CA ASP A 18 3.68 -22.47 10.79
C ASP A 18 4.08 -21.36 11.77
N LYS A 19 3.05 -20.67 12.26
CA LYS A 19 3.01 -19.63 13.31
C LYS A 19 4.26 -18.75 13.42
N VAL A 20 4.25 -17.62 12.73
CA VAL A 20 5.11 -16.47 13.08
C VAL A 20 4.26 -15.53 13.92
N SER A 21 4.61 -15.40 15.20
CA SER A 21 4.04 -14.39 16.09
C SER A 21 4.36 -13.01 15.55
N CYS A 22 3.35 -12.25 15.17
CA CYS A 22 3.55 -10.88 14.72
C CYS A 22 3.19 -9.93 15.84
N PRO A 23 4.09 -9.01 16.22
CA PRO A 23 3.72 -7.91 17.08
C PRO A 23 2.75 -7.00 16.32
N ASN A 24 1.83 -6.41 17.06
CA ASN A 24 1.02 -5.35 16.51
C ASN A 24 1.98 -4.17 16.29
N SER A 25 2.04 -3.60 15.10
CA SER A 25 2.70 -2.29 14.97
C SER A 25 1.68 -1.23 15.40
N GLU A 26 1.42 -1.07 16.70
CA GLU A 26 1.00 0.21 17.30
C GLU A 26 1.01 0.21 18.85
N GLY A 27 2.21 0.28 19.42
CA GLY A 27 2.54 1.18 20.54
C GLY A 27 1.74 1.06 21.85
N SER A 28 1.35 -0.13 22.29
CA SER A 28 0.90 -0.32 23.69
C SER A 28 1.45 -1.61 24.31
N GLU A 29 1.71 -1.58 25.61
CA GLU A 29 2.40 -2.65 26.35
C GLU A 29 1.54 -3.92 26.56
N ASP A 30 0.30 -3.92 26.05
CA ASP A 30 -0.68 -5.02 26.13
C ASP A 30 -1.14 -5.48 24.72
N GLU A 31 -0.22 -5.65 23.78
CA GLU A 31 -0.57 -6.09 22.42
C GLU A 31 -0.88 -7.59 22.35
N GLU A 32 -2.14 -7.93 22.06
CA GLU A 32 -2.52 -9.29 21.64
C GLU A 32 -1.73 -9.68 20.38
N ILE A 33 -0.77 -10.59 20.56
CA ILE A 33 -0.04 -11.23 19.47
C ILE A 33 -1.06 -12.04 18.67
N PHE A 34 -1.31 -11.66 17.41
CA PHE A 34 -2.17 -12.42 16.50
C PHE A 34 -1.33 -13.45 15.72
N PRO A 35 -1.35 -14.75 16.08
CA PRO A 35 -0.55 -15.74 15.39
C PRO A 35 -1.18 -16.11 14.05
N TYR A 36 -0.42 -15.99 12.97
CA TYR A 36 -0.81 -16.47 11.64
C TYR A 36 0.33 -17.24 10.97
N PRO A 37 0.01 -18.15 10.02
CA PRO A 37 1.02 -18.88 9.27
C PRO A 37 1.72 -17.93 8.29
N CYS A 38 3.04 -17.99 8.21
CA CYS A 38 3.83 -17.10 7.36
C CYS A 38 3.98 -17.69 5.95
N LEU A 39 3.43 -17.01 4.95
CA LEU A 39 3.65 -17.35 3.55
C LEU A 39 4.96 -16.73 3.05
N GLN A 40 5.84 -17.54 2.48
CA GLN A 40 7.08 -17.11 1.82
C GLN A 40 7.04 -17.47 0.34
N VAL A 41 7.00 -16.45 -0.51
CA VAL A 41 6.99 -16.59 -1.96
C VAL A 41 8.30 -16.03 -2.52
N TRP A 42 9.02 -16.86 -3.25
CA TRP A 42 10.23 -16.47 -3.97
C TRP A 42 9.98 -16.52 -5.45
N VAL A 43 10.47 -15.50 -6.14
CA VAL A 43 10.26 -15.29 -7.57
C VAL A 43 11.59 -15.01 -8.26
N ASN A 44 11.66 -15.35 -9.54
CA ASN A 44 12.70 -14.92 -10.46
C ASN A 44 12.20 -13.70 -11.23
N LEU A 45 12.98 -12.63 -11.27
CA LEU A 45 12.68 -11.44 -12.06
C LEU A 45 13.14 -11.64 -13.49
N THR A 46 12.24 -11.55 -14.47
CA THR A 46 12.61 -11.68 -15.88
C THR A 46 13.58 -10.59 -16.35
N ALA A 47 13.54 -9.39 -15.73
CA ALA A 47 14.41 -8.26 -16.10
C ALA A 47 15.89 -8.46 -15.74
N SER A 48 16.19 -9.13 -14.62
CA SER A 48 17.54 -9.28 -14.08
C SER A 48 17.98 -10.74 -13.88
N GLY A 49 17.05 -11.69 -13.97
CA GLY A 49 17.26 -13.11 -13.63
C GLY A 49 17.42 -13.37 -12.13
N GLN A 50 17.31 -12.35 -11.27
CA GLN A 50 17.58 -12.46 -9.84
C GLN A 50 16.45 -13.19 -9.11
N GLU A 51 16.81 -14.02 -8.13
CA GLU A 51 15.87 -14.68 -7.23
C GLU A 51 15.67 -13.84 -5.96
N VAL A 52 14.43 -13.43 -5.70
CA VAL A 52 14.12 -12.52 -4.60
C VAL A 52 12.79 -12.88 -3.93
N MET A 53 12.58 -12.37 -2.72
CA MET A 53 11.30 -12.50 -2.02
C MET A 53 10.27 -11.51 -2.57
N LEU A 54 9.05 -12.00 -2.79
CA LEU A 54 7.89 -11.22 -3.17
C LEU A 54 7.14 -10.75 -1.91
N TYR A 55 6.65 -9.51 -1.92
CA TYR A 55 5.74 -8.96 -0.92
C TYR A 55 4.42 -8.55 -1.59
N HIS A 56 3.32 -8.58 -0.85
CA HIS A 56 2.01 -8.19 -1.39
C HIS A 56 1.97 -6.69 -1.73
N THR A 57 2.39 -5.85 -0.80
CA THR A 57 2.41 -4.38 -0.91
C THR A 57 3.64 -3.80 -0.22
N GLU A 58 3.89 -2.49 -0.39
CA GLU A 58 4.97 -1.77 0.30
C GLU A 58 4.90 -1.94 1.83
N ASP A 59 3.70 -1.80 2.40
CA ASP A 59 3.43 -1.92 3.85
C ASP A 59 3.69 -3.33 4.41
N THR A 60 3.63 -4.37 3.57
CA THR A 60 3.90 -5.75 4.01
C THR A 60 5.34 -5.90 4.51
N LEU A 61 6.29 -5.26 3.82
CA LEU A 61 7.70 -5.28 4.20
C LEU A 61 7.92 -4.60 5.56
N GLU A 62 7.22 -3.49 5.80
CA GLU A 62 7.31 -2.72 7.04
C GLU A 62 6.70 -3.48 8.23
N ARG A 63 5.53 -4.11 8.02
CA ARG A 63 4.85 -4.91 9.07
C ARG A 63 5.58 -6.20 9.41
N ASN A 64 6.05 -6.96 8.41
CA ASN A 64 6.80 -8.19 8.66
C ASN A 64 7.71 -8.56 7.48
N PRO A 65 9.02 -8.27 7.57
CA PRO A 65 9.94 -8.52 6.47
C PRO A 65 10.19 -10.01 6.20
N LYS A 66 9.73 -10.93 7.06
CA LYS A 66 9.92 -12.38 6.90
C LYS A 66 8.80 -13.04 6.08
N CYS A 67 7.68 -12.35 5.86
CA CYS A 67 6.48 -12.91 5.24
C CYS A 67 6.06 -12.10 4.01
N SER A 68 5.67 -12.80 2.95
CA SER A 68 5.20 -12.22 1.69
C SER A 68 3.80 -11.64 1.76
N TYR A 69 3.01 -12.03 2.76
CA TYR A 69 1.65 -11.55 3.01
C TYR A 69 1.42 -11.42 4.52
N VAL A 70 0.82 -10.31 4.93
CA VAL A 70 0.43 -10.02 6.31
C VAL A 70 -1.08 -9.75 6.33
N PRO A 71 -1.88 -10.59 7.01
CA PRO A 71 -3.32 -10.40 7.13
C PRO A 71 -3.67 -9.21 8.04
N ASP A 72 -4.91 -8.77 7.99
CA ASP A 72 -5.40 -7.73 8.89
C ASP A 72 -5.75 -8.32 10.26
N LYS A 73 -5.44 -7.57 11.32
CA LYS A 73 -5.53 -8.05 12.72
C LYS A 73 -6.96 -8.43 13.15
N LEU A 74 -7.97 -7.85 12.50
CA LEU A 74 -9.39 -8.05 12.82
C LEU A 74 -10.00 -9.29 12.13
N GLU A 75 -9.23 -10.01 11.31
CA GLU A 75 -9.73 -11.21 10.61
C GLU A 75 -9.76 -12.44 11.52
N ASN A 76 -10.69 -13.36 11.24
CA ASN A 76 -10.77 -14.63 11.97
C ASN A 76 -9.56 -15.52 11.66
N SER A 77 -8.85 -16.03 12.69
CA SER A 77 -7.65 -16.87 12.51
C SER A 77 -7.84 -18.08 11.57
N LYS A 78 -9.02 -18.73 11.59
CA LYS A 78 -9.32 -19.86 10.68
C LYS A 78 -9.47 -19.39 9.24
N GLU A 79 -10.13 -18.24 9.04
CA GLU A 79 -10.31 -17.63 7.72
C GLU A 79 -8.98 -17.16 7.14
N VAL A 80 -8.15 -16.51 7.96
CA VAL A 80 -6.78 -16.11 7.61
C VAL A 80 -5.96 -17.30 7.12
N LYS A 81 -6.00 -18.43 7.84
CA LYS A 81 -5.30 -19.64 7.43
C LYS A 81 -5.80 -20.16 6.07
N ALA A 82 -7.12 -20.26 5.87
CA ALA A 82 -7.71 -20.70 4.62
C ALA A 82 -7.37 -19.76 3.44
N ARG A 83 -7.35 -18.44 3.69
CA ARG A 83 -6.94 -17.43 2.72
C ARG A 83 -5.48 -17.61 2.30
N ILE A 84 -4.59 -17.81 3.27
CA ILE A 84 -3.15 -18.02 3.01
C ILE A 84 -2.90 -19.30 2.21
N GLU A 85 -3.59 -20.39 2.54
CA GLU A 85 -3.55 -21.64 1.76
C GLU A 85 -4.06 -21.43 0.33
N THR A 86 -5.14 -20.66 0.17
CA THR A 86 -5.69 -20.30 -1.13
C THR A 86 -4.71 -19.47 -1.95
N ILE A 87 -4.06 -18.46 -1.35
CA ILE A 87 -3.04 -17.64 -2.01
C ILE A 87 -1.86 -18.51 -2.44
N ALA A 88 -1.36 -19.38 -1.57
CA ALA A 88 -0.27 -20.31 -1.90
C ALA A 88 -0.63 -21.24 -3.07
N SER A 89 -1.87 -21.75 -3.10
CA SER A 89 -2.39 -22.56 -4.20
C SER A 89 -2.47 -21.78 -5.51
N ASN A 90 -2.91 -20.52 -5.47
CA ASN A 90 -2.94 -19.65 -6.63
C ASN A 90 -1.56 -19.42 -7.22
N PHE A 91 -0.52 -19.22 -6.40
CA PHE A 91 0.86 -19.10 -6.90
C PHE A 91 1.40 -20.38 -7.53
N LYS A 92 0.90 -21.56 -7.11
CA LYS A 92 1.23 -22.83 -7.78
C LYS A 92 0.56 -22.96 -9.15
N LYS A 93 -0.67 -22.47 -9.27
CA LYS A 93 -1.46 -22.51 -10.52
C LYS A 93 -1.02 -21.45 -11.52
N TYR A 94 -0.78 -20.21 -11.06
CA TYR A 94 -0.40 -19.07 -11.86
C TYR A 94 1.04 -18.66 -11.52
N GLN A 95 1.99 -19.25 -12.24
CA GLN A 95 3.41 -19.09 -11.94
C GLN A 95 4.02 -17.80 -12.49
N THR A 96 3.31 -17.04 -13.31
CA THR A 96 3.85 -15.85 -13.98
C THR A 96 2.85 -14.72 -13.91
N PHE A 97 3.30 -13.55 -13.43
CA PHE A 97 2.45 -12.37 -13.22
C PHE A 97 3.29 -11.09 -13.23
N PRO A 98 2.66 -9.92 -13.48
CA PRO A 98 3.34 -8.64 -13.34
C PRO A 98 3.66 -8.32 -11.87
N CYS A 99 4.82 -7.74 -11.64
CA CYS A 99 5.33 -7.32 -10.34
C CYS A 99 6.18 -6.05 -10.48
N TYR A 100 6.45 -5.37 -9.37
CA TYR A 100 7.23 -4.13 -9.36
C TYR A 100 8.56 -4.32 -8.63
N TYR A 101 9.62 -3.79 -9.22
CA TYR A 101 10.97 -3.80 -8.65
C TYR A 101 11.52 -2.37 -8.54
N ASP A 102 12.55 -2.21 -7.71
CA ASP A 102 13.31 -0.96 -7.57
C ASP A 102 14.44 -0.90 -8.61
N PRO A 103 14.35 0.00 -9.61
CA PRO A 103 15.42 0.15 -10.61
C PRO A 103 16.69 0.78 -10.01
N GLY A 104 16.59 1.50 -8.90
CA GLY A 104 17.72 2.11 -8.20
C GLY A 104 18.54 1.11 -7.37
N GLY A 105 18.06 -0.14 -7.25
CA GLY A 105 18.77 -1.22 -6.55
C GLY A 105 18.95 -1.01 -5.05
N THR A 106 18.22 -0.06 -4.44
CA THR A 106 18.24 0.15 -2.99
C THR A 106 17.50 -0.98 -2.29
N GLN A 107 16.42 -1.48 -2.90
CA GLN A 107 15.66 -2.64 -2.43
C GLN A 107 15.90 -3.85 -3.33
N THR A 108 16.29 -4.98 -2.74
CA THR A 108 16.53 -6.25 -3.45
C THR A 108 15.28 -7.10 -3.61
N ASN A 109 14.11 -6.57 -3.28
CA ASN A 109 12.86 -7.29 -3.12
C ASN A 109 11.81 -6.70 -4.06
N VAL A 110 10.75 -7.46 -4.32
CA VAL A 110 9.70 -7.04 -5.26
C VAL A 110 8.33 -7.06 -4.60
N ILE A 111 7.44 -6.23 -5.13
CA ILE A 111 6.05 -6.13 -4.67
C ILE A 111 5.08 -6.56 -5.77
N LEU A 112 3.96 -7.17 -5.37
CA LEU A 112 2.91 -7.57 -6.29
C LEU A 112 2.06 -6.36 -6.72
N SER A 113 1.64 -5.55 -5.75
CA SER A 113 0.77 -4.40 -5.99
C SER A 113 1.31 -3.16 -5.28
N ARG A 114 1.04 -2.00 -5.87
CA ARG A 114 1.42 -0.69 -5.32
C ARG A 114 0.23 -0.08 -4.58
N LEU A 115 0.41 0.20 -3.29
CA LEU A 115 -0.61 0.87 -2.47
C LEU A 115 -0.75 2.35 -2.84
N TYR A 116 0.35 2.97 -3.28
CA TYR A 116 0.40 4.39 -3.65
C TYR A 116 0.74 4.56 -5.14
N PRO A 117 -0.25 4.43 -6.03
CA PRO A 117 -0.08 4.76 -7.43
C PRO A 117 0.13 6.26 -7.59
N SER A 118 1.05 6.65 -8.46
CA SER A 118 1.42 8.06 -8.72
C SER A 118 0.23 8.93 -9.14
N LYS A 119 -0.83 8.34 -9.71
CA LYS A 119 -2.07 9.04 -10.07
C LYS A 119 -2.81 9.65 -8.87
N GLY A 120 -2.62 9.12 -7.66
CA GLY A 120 -3.24 9.65 -6.43
C GLY A 120 -2.70 11.01 -5.99
N LEU A 121 -1.50 11.41 -6.43
CA LEU A 121 -0.91 12.71 -6.09
C LEU A 121 -1.69 13.89 -6.68
N LEU A 122 -2.26 13.75 -7.87
CA LEU A 122 -3.03 14.84 -8.49
C LEU A 122 -4.28 15.19 -7.67
N PHE A 123 -4.99 14.17 -7.19
CA PHE A 123 -6.13 14.36 -6.30
C PHE A 123 -5.73 14.96 -4.95
N ALA A 124 -4.55 14.60 -4.44
CA ALA A 124 -4.03 15.17 -3.20
C ALA A 124 -3.75 16.68 -3.30
N PHE A 125 -3.35 17.20 -4.47
CA PHE A 125 -3.19 18.65 -4.68
C PHE A 125 -4.48 19.36 -5.08
N LEU A 126 -5.41 18.65 -5.71
CA LEU A 126 -6.71 19.19 -6.11
C LEU A 126 -7.50 19.69 -4.90
N TRP A 127 -7.53 18.92 -3.81
CA TRP A 127 -8.31 19.27 -2.61
C TRP A 127 -7.83 20.56 -1.91
N PRO A 128 -6.52 20.73 -1.62
CA PRO A 128 -5.98 21.98 -1.10
C PRO A 128 -6.25 23.18 -2.00
N THR A 129 -6.09 23.03 -3.33
CA THR A 129 -6.36 24.14 -4.26
C THR A 129 -7.84 24.51 -4.30
N LEU A 130 -8.75 23.54 -4.24
CA LEU A 130 -10.20 23.78 -4.18
C LEU A 130 -10.61 24.48 -2.88
N MET A 131 -10.05 24.06 -1.74
CA MET A 131 -10.29 24.71 -0.44
C MET A 131 -9.76 26.15 -0.42
N PHE A 132 -8.56 26.36 -0.98
CA PHE A 132 -7.95 27.68 -1.06
C PHE A 132 -8.75 28.63 -1.96
N THR A 133 -9.09 28.19 -3.18
CA THR A 133 -9.89 28.98 -4.13
C THR A 133 -11.29 29.28 -3.58
N GLY A 134 -11.95 28.30 -2.95
CA GLY A 134 -13.21 28.51 -2.24
C GLY A 134 -13.10 29.57 -1.13
N GLY A 135 -12.05 29.50 -0.31
CA GLY A 135 -11.76 30.49 0.72
C GLY A 135 -11.57 31.91 0.17
N CYS A 136 -10.78 32.06 -0.91
CA CYS A 136 -10.59 33.35 -1.57
C CYS A 136 -11.89 33.93 -2.13
N LEU A 137 -12.72 33.10 -2.77
CA LEU A 137 -14.01 33.54 -3.33
C LEU A 137 -14.95 34.08 -2.25
N ILE A 138 -15.02 33.43 -1.08
CA ILE A 138 -15.84 33.89 0.04
C ILE A 138 -15.39 35.30 0.50
N ILE A 139 -14.08 35.52 0.65
CA ILE A 139 -13.54 36.82 1.08
C ILE A 139 -13.90 37.91 0.07
N VAL A 140 -13.73 37.63 -1.22
CA VAL A 140 -14.07 38.56 -2.31
C VAL A 140 -15.57 38.91 -2.29
N LEU A 141 -16.44 37.91 -2.14
CA LEU A 141 -17.88 38.11 -2.06
C LEU A 141 -18.27 38.99 -0.86
N VAL A 142 -17.68 38.75 0.32
CA VAL A 142 -17.95 39.57 1.51
C VAL A 142 -17.51 41.03 1.29
N LYS A 143 -16.36 41.25 0.63
CA LYS A 143 -15.87 42.60 0.34
C LYS A 143 -16.74 43.34 -0.68
N ILE A 144 -17.19 42.66 -1.73
CA ILE A 144 -18.13 43.23 -2.70
C ILE A 144 -19.43 43.62 -2.01
N SER A 145 -20.02 42.73 -1.21
CA SER A 145 -21.25 43.01 -0.45
C SER A 145 -21.09 44.20 0.48
N GLN A 146 -19.98 44.29 1.24
CA GLN A 146 -19.68 45.45 2.09
C GLN A 146 -19.58 46.76 1.29
N TYR A 147 -18.89 46.73 0.14
CA TYR A 147 -18.74 47.91 -0.72
C TYR A 147 -20.10 48.38 -1.26
N VAL A 148 -20.94 47.46 -1.74
CA VAL A 148 -22.30 47.76 -2.20
C VAL A 148 -23.15 48.34 -1.08
N SER A 149 -23.11 47.75 0.13
CA SER A 149 -23.87 48.27 1.28
C SER A 149 -23.46 49.69 1.66
N VAL A 150 -22.15 49.98 1.70
CA VAL A 150 -21.67 51.36 1.94
C VAL A 150 -22.18 52.28 0.84
N LEU A 151 -22.00 51.93 -0.43
CA LEU A 151 -22.44 52.76 -1.56
C LEU A 151 -23.95 53.07 -1.51
N SER A 152 -24.76 52.07 -1.14
CA SER A 152 -26.21 52.23 -0.99
C SER A 152 -26.63 53.11 0.18
N ALA A 153 -25.78 53.27 1.20
CA ALA A 153 -26.02 54.16 2.33
C ALA A 153 -25.63 55.63 2.03
N TRP A 154 -24.87 55.86 0.95
CA TRP A 154 -24.49 57.20 0.48
C TRP A 154 -25.50 57.79 -0.53
N GLN A 155 -26.59 57.06 -0.85
CA GLN A 155 -27.65 57.47 -1.76
C GLN A 155 -28.97 57.66 -1.02
#